data_AF-W8YU71-F1
#
_entry.id   AF-W8YU71-F1
#
_cell.length_a   1.000
_cell.length_b   1.000
_cell.length_c   1.000
_cell.angle_alpha   90.00
_cell.angle_beta   90.00
_cell.angle_gamma   90.00
#
_symmetry.space_group_name_H-M   'P 1'
#
loop_
_entity.id
_entity.type
_entity.pdbx_description
1 polymer ?
#
loop_
_entity_poly.entity_id
_entity_poly.type
_entity_poly.pdbx_seq_one_letter_code
_entity_poly.pdbx_strand_id
1 'polypeptide(L)'
;MRSRERELDRLAKESATEPLGMFAEIYDPYRTGHEFGGVSPMNPIVRREVLSHIGYKRLDLAYVHPSWDLEGGAVSGLDLGFLPTDELRDEIPGALAAQFLETYYSAIERKPREWYDMVQGIREREFIALLPL
;
A
#
# COMPACT_ATOMS: atom_id res chain seq x y z
N MET A 1 -16.34 -1.42 -13.64
CA MET A 1 -15.81 -2.48 -12.74
C MET A 1 -15.35 -3.73 -13.49
N ARG A 2 -16.21 -4.40 -14.28
CA ARG A 2 -15.89 -5.66 -15.01
C ARG A 2 -14.69 -5.66 -15.97
N SER A 3 -14.14 -4.51 -16.37
CA SER A 3 -12.98 -4.46 -17.28
C SER A 3 -11.66 -4.74 -16.55
N ARG A 4 -11.55 -4.30 -15.29
CA ARG A 4 -10.32 -4.40 -14.51
C ARG A 4 -10.11 -5.83 -14.00
N GLU A 5 -11.17 -6.50 -13.58
CA GLU A 5 -11.16 -7.93 -13.24
C GLU A 5 -10.72 -8.79 -14.43
N ARG A 6 -11.29 -8.57 -15.62
CA ARG A 6 -10.88 -9.32 -16.84
C ARG A 6 -9.43 -9.08 -17.24
N GLU A 7 -8.92 -7.88 -17.00
CA GLU A 7 -7.54 -7.53 -17.29
C GLU A 7 -6.58 -8.15 -16.27
N LEU A 8 -6.96 -8.18 -14.99
CA LEU A 8 -6.25 -8.91 -13.94
C LEU A 8 -6.25 -10.43 -14.20
N ASP A 9 -7.38 -11.00 -14.61
CA ASP A 9 -7.51 -12.42 -14.97
C ASP A 9 -6.64 -12.78 -16.18
N ARG A 10 -6.56 -11.88 -17.17
CA ARG A 10 -5.72 -12.06 -18.35
C ARG A 10 -4.24 -12.06 -17.97
N LEU A 11 -3.81 -11.07 -17.18
CA LEU A 11 -2.43 -10.97 -16.70
C LEU A 11 -2.05 -12.15 -15.79
N ALA A 12 -2.97 -12.62 -14.94
CA ALA A 12 -2.77 -13.80 -14.10
C ALA A 12 -2.56 -15.07 -14.94
N LYS A 13 -3.38 -15.26 -15.98
CA LYS A 13 -3.25 -16.38 -16.94
C LYS A 13 -1.95 -16.33 -17.75
N GLU A 14 -1.49 -15.12 -18.10
CA GLU A 14 -0.22 -14.91 -18.82
C GLU A 14 1.01 -15.08 -17.91
N SER A 15 0.88 -14.80 -16.61
CA SER A 15 1.97 -14.87 -15.62
C SER A 15 2.08 -16.23 -14.89
N ALA A 16 1.12 -17.14 -15.09
CA ALA A 16 0.99 -18.41 -14.34
C ALA A 16 0.98 -18.25 -12.80
N THR A 17 0.64 -17.06 -12.32
CA THR A 17 0.58 -16.68 -10.90
C THR A 17 -0.83 -16.25 -10.55
N GLU A 18 -1.39 -16.78 -9.47
CA GLU A 18 -2.67 -16.31 -8.95
C GLU A 18 -2.50 -14.95 -8.25
N PRO A 19 -3.35 -13.94 -8.55
CA PRO A 19 -3.25 -12.64 -7.91
C PRO A 19 -3.61 -12.77 -6.43
N LEU A 20 -2.66 -12.43 -5.55
CA LEU A 20 -2.88 -12.48 -4.10
C LEU A 20 -3.74 -11.31 -3.58
N GLY A 21 -3.80 -10.21 -4.33
CA GLY A 21 -4.52 -9.00 -3.96
C GLY A 21 -3.99 -7.73 -4.63
N MET A 22 -4.36 -6.57 -4.08
CA MET A 22 -3.98 -5.25 -4.57
C MET A 22 -3.49 -4.35 -3.44
N PHE A 23 -2.39 -3.64 -3.65
CA PHE A 23 -1.89 -2.64 -2.72
C PHE A 23 -2.55 -1.27 -2.95
N ALA A 24 -2.71 -0.49 -1.87
CA ALA A 24 -3.12 0.91 -1.92
C ALA A 24 -2.46 1.71 -0.79
N GLU A 25 -2.08 2.94 -1.06
CA GLU A 25 -1.70 3.89 -0.01
C GLU A 25 -2.94 4.56 0.56
N ILE A 26 -3.10 4.50 1.88
CA ILE A 26 -4.31 4.92 2.57
C ILE A 26 -3.92 5.96 3.62
N TYR A 27 -4.51 7.16 3.52
CA TYR A 27 -4.27 8.21 4.50
C TYR A 27 -4.72 7.78 5.90
N ASP A 28 -3.88 8.06 6.90
CA ASP A 28 -4.27 7.99 8.29
C ASP A 28 -4.73 9.40 8.73
N PRO A 29 -6.05 9.62 8.90
CA PRO A 29 -6.59 10.92 9.28
C PRO A 29 -6.18 11.36 10.69
N TYR A 30 -5.72 10.43 11.53
CA TYR A 30 -5.31 10.69 12.90
C TYR A 30 -3.84 11.12 12.99
N ARG A 31 -3.03 10.83 11.97
CA ARG A 31 -1.58 11.16 11.92
C ARG A 31 -1.27 12.39 11.07
N THR A 32 -2.20 12.83 10.22
CA THR A 32 -2.00 13.96 9.30
C THR A 32 -2.97 15.12 9.60
N GLY A 33 -2.42 16.20 10.18
CA GLY A 33 -3.14 17.46 10.34
C GLY A 33 -3.48 18.05 8.97
N HIS A 34 -4.76 18.24 8.69
CA HIS A 34 -5.28 18.57 7.36
C HIS A 34 -4.91 19.98 6.93
N GLU A 35 -4.02 20.15 5.95
CA GLU A 35 -4.06 21.22 4.93
C GLU A 35 -3.31 20.77 3.66
N PHE A 36 -3.97 20.05 2.76
CA PHE A 36 -3.51 19.91 1.38
C PHE A 36 -4.59 20.49 0.47
N GLY A 37 -4.25 21.58 -0.23
CA GLY A 37 -4.95 22.12 -1.40
C GLY A 37 -6.47 22.19 -1.28
N GLY A 38 -6.96 23.34 -0.81
CA GLY A 38 -8.37 23.73 -0.71
C GLY A 38 -9.35 22.93 -1.58
N VAL A 39 -10.37 22.39 -0.89
CA VAL A 39 -11.47 21.54 -1.36
C VAL A 39 -11.14 20.04 -1.36
N SER A 40 -11.38 19.39 -0.21
CA SER A 40 -11.47 17.92 -0.13
C SER A 40 -12.91 17.48 -0.46
N PRO A 41 -13.16 16.78 -1.59
CA PRO A 41 -14.51 16.36 -1.97
C PRO A 41 -15.09 15.24 -1.08
N MET A 42 -14.27 14.61 -0.21
CA MET A 42 -14.73 13.57 0.72
C MET A 42 -13.84 13.54 1.97
N ASN A 43 -14.47 13.47 3.16
CA ASN A 43 -13.76 13.40 4.44
C ASN A 43 -12.82 12.17 4.49
N PRO A 44 -11.53 12.32 4.84
CA PRO A 44 -10.56 11.22 4.91
C PRO A 44 -10.99 10.04 5.82
N ILE A 45 -11.72 10.31 6.90
CA ILE A 45 -12.29 9.28 7.77
C ILE A 45 -13.31 8.45 6.99
N VAL A 46 -14.22 9.10 6.27
CA VAL A 46 -15.24 8.42 5.45
C VAL A 46 -14.58 7.59 4.35
N ARG A 47 -13.51 8.11 3.73
CA ARG A 47 -12.75 7.35 2.71
C ARG A 47 -12.13 6.09 3.32
N ARG A 48 -11.54 6.19 4.52
CA ARG A 48 -10.97 5.05 5.24
C ARG A 48 -12.04 4.00 5.57
N GLU A 49 -13.19 4.43 6.07
CA GLU A 49 -14.31 3.54 6.36
C GLU A 49 -14.78 2.79 5.11
N VAL A 50 -14.96 3.49 3.97
CA VAL A 50 -15.34 2.84 2.71
C VAL A 50 -14.30 1.80 2.28
N LEU A 51 -13.01 2.09 2.41
CA LEU A 51 -11.94 1.14 2.09
C LEU A 51 -11.97 -0.09 3.00
N SER A 52 -12.23 0.10 4.29
CA SER A 52 -12.41 -1.00 5.25
C SER A 52 -13.61 -1.89 4.86
N HIS A 53 -14.74 -1.28 4.48
CA HIS A 53 -15.95 -2.00 4.06
C HIS A 53 -15.79 -2.81 2.77
N ILE A 54 -14.92 -2.39 1.84
CA ILE A 54 -14.63 -3.16 0.63
C ILE A 54 -13.55 -4.24 0.86
N GLY A 55 -13.04 -4.39 2.08
CA GLY A 55 -12.11 -5.45 2.47
C GLY A 55 -10.62 -5.07 2.48
N TYR A 56 -10.26 -3.79 2.37
CA TYR A 56 -8.85 -3.40 2.58
C TYR A 56 -8.47 -3.60 4.04
N LYS A 57 -7.28 -4.18 4.23
CA LYS A 57 -6.60 -4.32 5.52
C LYS A 57 -5.29 -3.51 5.46
N ARG A 58 -4.80 -2.98 6.57
CA ARG A 58 -3.45 -2.38 6.62
C ARG A 58 -2.41 -3.45 6.90
N LEU A 59 -1.21 -3.29 6.36
CA LEU A 59 -0.06 -4.06 6.80
C LEU A 59 0.40 -3.56 8.18
N ASP A 60 0.82 -4.48 9.07
CA ASP A 60 1.41 -4.15 10.37
C ASP A 60 2.85 -3.65 10.24
N LEU A 61 3.01 -2.42 9.78
CA LEU A 61 4.30 -1.75 9.63
C LEU A 61 4.18 -0.22 9.74
N ALA A 62 5.25 0.42 10.17
CA ALA A 62 5.37 1.88 10.14
C ALA A 62 5.71 2.34 8.72
N TYR A 63 4.68 2.66 7.94
CA TYR A 63 4.85 2.94 6.51
C TYR A 63 5.41 4.33 6.24
N VAL A 64 6.39 4.39 5.33
CA VAL A 64 6.94 5.61 4.74
C VAL A 64 7.10 5.42 3.25
N HIS A 65 6.97 6.51 2.49
CA HIS A 65 7.29 6.52 1.07
C HIS A 65 8.22 7.68 0.69
N PRO A 66 9.00 7.57 -0.40
CA PRO A 66 9.78 8.69 -0.90
C PRO A 66 8.84 9.81 -1.38
N SER A 67 9.22 11.05 -1.15
CA SER A 67 8.53 12.20 -1.73
C SER A 67 8.71 12.22 -3.26
N TRP A 68 7.66 12.68 -3.95
CA TRP A 68 7.66 12.85 -5.40
C TRP A 68 8.26 14.18 -5.87
N ASP A 69 8.59 15.08 -4.93
CA ASP A 69 9.22 16.38 -5.20
C ASP A 69 10.71 16.30 -5.58
N LEU A 70 11.28 15.09 -5.62
CA LEU A 70 12.69 14.81 -5.91
C LEU A 70 13.69 15.38 -4.89
N GLU A 71 13.23 15.97 -3.78
CA GLU A 71 14.10 16.45 -2.70
C GLU A 71 14.60 15.31 -1.81
N GLY A 72 14.08 14.09 -2.02
CA GLY A 72 14.52 12.87 -1.33
C GLY A 72 13.96 12.75 0.09
N GLY A 73 12.93 13.52 0.44
CA GLY A 73 12.26 13.45 1.73
C GLY A 73 11.44 12.16 1.91
N ALA A 74 11.23 11.76 3.17
CA ALA A 74 10.30 10.70 3.54
C ALA A 74 8.94 11.28 3.91
N VAL A 75 7.87 10.73 3.32
CA VAL A 75 6.49 11.04 3.67
C VAL A 75 5.96 9.94 4.57
N SER A 76 5.33 10.32 5.67
CA SER A 76 4.73 9.43 6.66
C SER A 76 3.28 9.86 6.94
N GLY A 77 2.54 9.05 7.72
CA GLY A 77 1.13 9.32 8.02
C GLY A 77 0.15 8.68 7.04
N LEU A 78 0.63 7.72 6.25
CA LEU A 78 -0.19 6.80 5.48
C LEU A 78 0.03 5.38 6.00
N ASP A 79 -0.95 4.52 5.78
CA ASP A 79 -0.83 3.08 5.89
C ASP A 79 -0.67 2.47 4.49
N LEU A 80 0.15 1.42 4.40
CA LEU A 80 0.14 0.54 3.23
C LEU A 80 -0.99 -0.48 3.39
N GLY A 81 -2.04 -0.33 2.58
CA GLY A 81 -3.18 -1.21 2.54
C GLY A 81 -3.04 -2.34 1.52
N PHE A 82 -3.73 -3.44 1.78
CA PHE A 82 -3.85 -4.59 0.89
C PHE A 82 -5.29 -5.09 0.86
N LEU A 83 -5.82 -5.27 -0.35
CA LEU A 83 -7.10 -5.93 -0.59
C LEU A 83 -6.80 -7.37 -1.05
N PRO A 84 -6.89 -8.38 -0.16
CA PRO A 84 -6.64 -9.75 -0.54
C PRO A 84 -7.74 -10.28 -1.45
N THR A 85 -7.39 -11.20 -2.36
CA THR A 85 -8.40 -11.93 -3.15
C THR A 85 -9.18 -12.94 -2.32
N ASP A 86 -8.60 -13.41 -1.22
CA ASP A 86 -9.24 -14.24 -0.21
C ASP A 86 -9.44 -13.42 1.07
N GLU A 87 -10.68 -13.13 1.44
CA GLU A 87 -11.03 -12.30 2.60
C GLU A 87 -10.53 -12.89 3.94
N LEU A 88 -10.35 -14.21 4.01
CA LEU A 88 -9.84 -14.89 5.20
C LEU A 88 -8.33 -14.71 5.39
N ARG A 89 -7.63 -14.22 4.38
CA ARG A 89 -6.19 -13.97 4.47
C ARG A 89 -5.90 -12.83 5.45
N ASP A 90 -5.10 -13.14 6.45
CA ASP A 90 -4.68 -12.26 7.54
C ASP A 90 -3.19 -11.94 7.51
N GLU A 91 -2.44 -12.45 6.53
CA GLU A 91 -1.03 -12.12 6.33
C GLU A 91 -0.61 -12.23 4.86
N ILE A 92 0.49 -11.57 4.50
CA ILE A 92 1.15 -11.72 3.20
C ILE A 92 2.66 -11.90 3.36
N PRO A 93 3.35 -12.55 2.39
CA PRO A 93 4.80 -12.67 2.44
C PRO A 93 5.49 -11.30 2.47
N GLY A 94 6.46 -11.10 3.36
CA GLY A 94 7.21 -9.84 3.42
C GLY A 94 7.92 -9.54 2.10
N ALA A 95 8.46 -10.57 1.44
CA ALA A 95 9.07 -10.47 0.11
C ALA A 95 8.14 -9.88 -0.96
N LEU A 96 6.83 -10.19 -0.91
CA LEU A 96 5.84 -9.64 -1.85
C LEU A 96 5.69 -8.13 -1.66
N ALA A 97 5.54 -7.67 -0.42
CA ALA A 97 5.42 -6.25 -0.10
C ALA A 97 6.70 -5.47 -0.46
N ALA A 98 7.88 -6.02 -0.15
CA ALA A 98 9.15 -5.41 -0.53
C ALA A 98 9.29 -5.29 -2.05
N GLN A 99 9.02 -6.36 -2.80
CA GLN A 99 9.10 -6.36 -4.26
C GLN A 99 8.13 -5.35 -4.88
N PHE A 100 6.91 -5.26 -4.37
CA PHE A 100 5.94 -4.25 -4.79
C PHE A 100 6.50 -2.84 -4.61
N LEU A 101 6.98 -2.50 -3.41
CA LEU A 101 7.48 -1.16 -3.10
C LEU A 101 8.70 -0.77 -3.94
N GLU A 102 9.65 -1.69 -4.10
CA GLU A 102 10.84 -1.46 -4.94
C GLU A 102 10.46 -1.23 -6.41
N THR A 103 9.48 -1.97 -6.91
CA THR A 103 8.96 -1.81 -8.27
C THR A 103 8.21 -0.49 -8.41
N TYR A 104 7.30 -0.19 -7.47
CA TYR A 104 6.44 0.98 -7.50
C TYR A 104 7.24 2.29 -7.44
N TYR A 105 8.30 2.35 -6.64
CA TYR A 105 9.19 3.51 -6.54
C TYR A 105 10.46 3.40 -7.39
N SER A 106 10.54 2.45 -8.33
CA SER A 106 11.73 2.24 -9.17
C SER A 106 12.14 3.51 -9.95
N ALA A 107 11.18 4.35 -10.32
CA ALA A 107 11.41 5.61 -11.04
C ALA A 107 12.06 6.73 -10.20
N ILE A 108 12.07 6.62 -8.86
CA ILE A 108 12.66 7.64 -7.98
C ILE A 108 14.14 7.32 -7.76
N GLU A 109 15.04 8.13 -8.30
CA GLU A 109 16.49 7.88 -8.19
C GLU A 109 17.01 8.04 -6.76
N ARG A 110 16.55 9.07 -6.05
CA ARG A 110 16.98 9.37 -4.67
C ARG A 110 15.84 9.11 -3.70
N LYS A 111 15.93 7.97 -3.00
CA LYS A 111 14.99 7.59 -1.94
C LYS A 111 15.61 7.89 -0.56
N PRO A 112 14.81 8.29 0.44
CA PRO A 112 15.29 8.53 1.80
C PRO A 112 15.80 7.24 2.45
N ARG A 113 16.67 7.39 3.45
CA ARG A 113 17.23 6.24 4.19
C ARG A 113 16.15 5.45 4.92
N GLU A 114 15.18 6.16 5.50
CA GLU A 114 14.04 5.61 6.23
C GLU A 114 13.23 4.64 5.36
N TRP A 115 13.11 4.93 4.05
CA TRP A 115 12.45 4.02 3.11
C TRP A 115 13.27 2.75 2.88
N TYR A 116 14.59 2.87 2.71
CA TYR A 116 15.46 1.69 2.57
C TYR A 116 15.42 0.83 3.84
N ASP A 117 15.51 1.44 5.01
CA ASP A 117 15.47 0.73 6.30
C ASP A 117 14.12 0.00 6.47
N MET A 118 13.01 0.64 6.09
CA MET A 118 11.67 0.02 6.10
C MET A 118 11.59 -1.17 5.13
N VAL A 119 12.02 -1.02 3.87
CA VAL A 119 11.95 -2.09 2.86
C VAL A 119 12.84 -3.28 3.23
N GLN A 120 14.03 -3.03 3.80
CA GLN A 120 14.88 -4.11 4.33
C GLN A 120 14.19 -4.83 5.49
N GLY A 121 13.63 -4.10 6.46
CA GLY A 121 12.88 -4.70 7.57
C GLY A 121 11.65 -5.48 7.12
N ILE A 122 11.00 -5.11 6.02
CA ILE A 122 9.92 -5.86 5.38
C ILE A 122 10.45 -7.18 4.78
N ARG A 123 11.59 -7.12 4.09
CA ARG A 123 12.19 -8.28 3.42
C ARG A 123 12.66 -9.37 4.39
N GLU A 124 13.10 -8.97 5.58
CA GLU A 124 13.52 -9.90 6.64
C GLU A 124 12.35 -10.63 7.31
N ARG A 125 11.12 -10.14 7.13
CA ARG A 125 9.92 -10.80 7.66
C ARG A 125 9.45 -11.87 6.69
N GLU A 126 9.22 -13.07 7.21
CA GLU A 126 8.59 -14.15 6.45
C GLU A 126 7.17 -13.74 6.03
N PHE A 127 6.39 -13.22 7.00
CA PHE A 127 5.02 -12.74 6.80
C PHE A 127 4.80 -11.39 7.48
N ILE A 128 3.85 -10.61 6.95
CA ILE A 128 3.35 -9.36 7.53
C ILE A 128 1.85 -9.52 7.74
N ALA A 129 1.42 -9.29 8.99
CA ALA A 129 0.01 -9.32 9.36
C ALA A 129 -0.79 -8.22 8.65
N LEU A 130 -2.02 -8.57 8.28
CA LEU A 130 -3.05 -7.71 7.72
C LEU A 130 -4.04 -7.37 8.83
N LEU A 131 -3.92 -6.16 9.37
CA LEU A 131 -4.76 -5.64 10.43
C LEU A 131 -5.99 -4.91 9.87
N PRO A 132 -7.10 -4.82 10.63
CA PRO A 132 -8.19 -3.94 10.29
C PRO A 132 -7.71 -2.51 10.04
N LEU A 133 -8.23 -1.92 8.96
CA LEU A 133 -7.99 -0.54 8.58
C LEU A 133 -8.62 0.39 9.64
#